data_AF-A0A6G2X9U6-F1
#
_entry.id   AF-A0A6G2X9U6-F1
#
_cell.length_a   1.000
_cell.length_b   1.000
_cell.length_c   1.000
_cell.angle_alpha   90.00
_cell.angle_beta   90.00
_cell.angle_gamma   90.00
#
_symmetry.space_group_name_H-M   'P 1'
#
loop_
_entity.id
_entity.type
_entity.pdbx_description
1 polymer ?
#
loop_
_entity_poly.entity_id
_entity_poly.type
_entity_poly.pdbx_seq_one_letter_code
_entity_poly.pdbx_strand_id
1 'polypeptide(L)'
;MAKTAADETVETVEVVPDAAAELAAGEAEARGEVIEVEHNGRTYTVPSPLDYPVDVVFADNDFEAVRIVLGEEQWQEYRKSKPTIRDFQLLNEKINKAAGN
;
A
#
# COMPACT_ATOMS: atom_id res chain seq x y z
N MET A 1 42.68 9.42 -40.17
CA MET A 1 41.93 8.17 -39.96
C MET A 1 41.61 8.06 -38.48
N ALA A 2 40.31 7.93 -38.14
CA ALA A 2 39.72 7.31 -36.94
C ALA A 2 40.13 7.89 -35.54
N LYS A 3 39.30 8.01 -34.49
CA LYS A 3 37.96 7.51 -34.16
C LYS A 3 37.48 8.22 -32.87
N THR A 4 36.22 8.67 -32.90
CA THR A 4 35.16 8.62 -31.87
C THR A 4 35.39 9.06 -30.41
N ALA A 5 34.44 9.88 -29.94
CA ALA A 5 34.14 10.28 -28.58
C ALA A 5 33.90 9.10 -27.61
N ALA A 6 34.19 9.32 -26.32
CA ALA A 6 33.72 8.51 -25.19
C ALA A 6 33.21 9.51 -24.14
N ASP A 7 31.92 9.61 -23.81
CA ASP A 7 30.95 8.61 -23.31
C ASP A 7 30.97 8.54 -21.76
N GLU A 8 29.86 9.07 -21.22
CA GLU A 8 29.20 8.81 -19.94
C GLU A 8 30.01 8.76 -18.64
N THR A 9 29.90 9.85 -17.88
CA THR A 9 29.98 9.83 -16.42
C THR A 9 28.79 9.10 -15.83
N VAL A 10 29.00 7.85 -15.39
CA VAL A 10 28.07 7.10 -14.54
C VAL A 10 28.19 7.66 -13.13
N GLU A 11 27.28 8.58 -12.76
CA GLU A 11 27.10 9.00 -11.38
C GLU A 11 26.31 7.91 -10.65
N THR A 12 26.94 7.37 -9.62
CA THR A 12 26.41 6.28 -8.79
C THR A 12 25.25 6.83 -7.97
N VAL A 13 24.03 6.41 -8.30
CA VAL A 13 22.82 6.74 -7.55
C VAL A 13 22.91 6.07 -6.18
N GLU A 14 23.22 6.87 -5.16
CA GLU A 14 23.07 6.49 -3.75
C GLU A 14 21.61 6.13 -3.51
N VAL A 15 21.37 4.85 -3.23
CA VAL A 15 20.08 4.34 -2.78
C VAL A 15 19.90 4.85 -1.36
N VAL A 16 19.20 5.96 -1.21
CA VAL A 16 18.53 6.37 0.03
C VAL A 16 17.11 5.79 -0.01
N PRO A 17 16.86 4.56 0.45
CA PRO A 17 15.50 4.24 0.87
C PRO A 17 15.26 5.00 2.18
N ASP A 18 14.00 5.32 2.50
CA ASP A 18 13.60 5.83 3.83
C ASP A 18 13.64 7.36 4.05
N ALA A 19 13.15 8.13 3.09
CA ALA A 19 12.66 9.50 3.36
C ALA A 19 11.46 9.85 2.47
N ALA A 20 11.49 9.39 1.21
CA ALA A 20 10.37 9.55 0.28
C ALA A 20 9.11 8.76 0.70
N ALA A 21 9.27 7.66 1.42
CA ALA A 21 8.14 6.85 1.91
C ALA A 21 7.41 7.53 3.09
N GLU A 22 8.13 8.23 3.97
CA GLU A 22 7.54 8.97 5.09
C GLU A 22 6.89 10.29 4.63
N LEU A 23 7.46 10.95 3.62
CA LEU A 23 6.86 12.14 3.00
C LEU A 23 5.56 11.81 2.24
N ALA A 24 5.48 10.66 1.59
CA ALA A 24 4.26 10.21 0.92
C ALA A 24 3.11 9.91 1.91
N ALA A 25 3.42 9.49 3.13
CA ALA A 25 2.41 9.19 4.16
C ALA A 25 1.79 10.46 4.77
N GLY A 26 2.55 11.56 4.87
CA GLY A 26 2.07 12.83 5.46
C GLY A 26 1.31 13.75 4.49
N GLU A 27 1.52 13.63 3.17
CA GLU A 27 0.84 14.48 2.18
C GLU A 27 -0.56 13.96 1.76
N ALA A 28 -0.82 12.66 1.98
CA ALA A 28 -2.07 11.99 1.64
C ALA A 28 -3.29 12.43 2.47
N GLU A 29 -3.07 13.10 3.60
CA GLU A 29 -4.11 13.46 4.59
C GLU A 29 -5.10 14.53 4.11
N ALA A 30 -4.85 15.22 2.98
CA ALA A 30 -5.60 16.40 2.56
C ALA A 30 -6.42 16.27 1.26
N ARG A 31 -6.34 15.15 0.52
CA ARG A 31 -6.94 15.01 -0.83
C ARG A 31 -7.86 13.82 -1.07
N GLY A 32 -8.14 13.00 -0.08
CA GLY A 32 -8.80 11.71 -0.31
C GLY A 32 -7.88 10.77 -1.09
N GLU A 33 -6.58 10.80 -0.77
CA GLU A 33 -5.59 9.98 -1.44
C GLU A 33 -5.73 8.53 -0.99
N VAL A 34 -5.75 7.65 -1.99
CA VAL A 34 -5.68 6.21 -1.79
C VAL A 34 -4.27 5.86 -1.32
N ILE A 35 -4.19 5.07 -0.27
CA ILE A 35 -2.95 4.56 0.31
C ILE A 35 -2.68 3.20 -0.31
N GLU A 36 -1.46 2.98 -0.78
CA GLU A 36 -1.03 1.70 -1.35
C GLU A 36 -0.40 0.80 -0.28
N VAL A 37 -0.87 -0.44 -0.20
CA VAL A 37 -0.42 -1.45 0.77
C VAL A 37 0.06 -2.68 0.02
N GLU A 38 1.37 -2.96 0.07
CA GLU A 38 1.91 -4.18 -0.51
C GLU A 38 1.79 -5.38 0.46
N HIS A 39 1.18 -6.47 0.01
CA HIS A 39 1.08 -7.71 0.76
C HIS A 39 1.12 -8.94 -0.15
N ASN A 40 2.03 -9.88 0.14
CA ASN A 40 2.21 -11.13 -0.61
C ASN A 40 2.41 -10.91 -2.13
N GLY A 41 3.22 -9.90 -2.48
CA GLY A 41 3.54 -9.56 -3.88
C GLY A 41 2.38 -8.93 -4.65
N ARG A 42 1.35 -8.44 -3.95
CA ARG A 42 0.22 -7.69 -4.52
C ARG A 42 0.10 -6.35 -3.83
N THR A 43 -0.21 -5.31 -4.60
CA THR A 43 -0.52 -3.98 -4.07
C THR A 43 -2.02 -3.84 -3.94
N TYR A 44 -2.47 -3.45 -2.76
CA TYR A 44 -3.86 -3.13 -2.45
C TYR A 44 -3.99 -1.62 -2.29
N THR A 45 -5.06 -1.04 -2.83
CA THR A 45 -5.40 0.37 -2.62
C THR A 45 -6.46 0.46 -1.54
N VAL A 46 -6.18 1.22 -0.48
CA VAL A 46 -7.14 1.51 0.59
C VAL A 46 -7.42 3.01 0.61
N PRO A 47 -8.65 3.45 0.88
CA PRO A 47 -8.91 4.87 1.07
C PRO A 47 -8.14 5.42 2.30
N SER A 48 -8.06 6.75 2.42
CA SER A 48 -7.70 7.34 3.71
C SER A 48 -8.73 6.93 4.78
N PRO A 49 -8.36 6.77 6.07
CA PRO A 49 -9.29 6.32 7.12
C PRO A 49 -10.54 7.18 7.27
N LEU A 50 -10.44 8.49 6.99
CA LEU A 50 -11.59 9.40 7.02
C LEU A 50 -12.54 9.21 5.83
N ASP A 51 -12.07 8.55 4.77
CA ASP A 51 -12.83 8.19 3.57
C ASP A 51 -13.27 6.71 3.57
N TYR A 52 -13.08 6.00 4.68
CA TYR A 52 -13.61 4.65 4.83
C TYR A 52 -15.14 4.66 4.72
N PRO A 53 -15.75 3.66 4.07
CA PRO A 53 -17.19 3.51 4.09
C PRO A 53 -17.70 3.46 5.53
N VAL A 54 -18.79 4.18 5.82
CA VAL A 54 -19.42 4.18 7.16
C VAL A 54 -19.73 2.77 7.66
N ASP A 55 -19.99 1.84 6.75
CA ASP A 55 -20.25 0.43 7.06
C ASP A 55 -19.11 -0.25 7.84
N VAL A 56 -17.87 0.24 7.75
CA VAL A 56 -16.72 -0.26 8.54
C VAL A 56 -17.00 -0.16 10.06
N VAL A 57 -17.72 0.87 10.51
CA VAL A 57 -18.08 1.06 11.93
C VAL A 57 -19.03 -0.03 12.43
N PHE A 58 -19.78 -0.65 11.53
CA PHE A 58 -20.77 -1.68 11.83
C PHE A 58 -20.28 -3.10 11.57
N ALA A 59 -19.02 -3.26 11.14
CA ALA A 59 -18.43 -4.57 10.91
C ALA A 59 -18.38 -5.40 12.20
N ASP A 60 -18.82 -6.66 12.13
CA ASP A 60 -18.85 -7.56 13.29
C ASP A 60 -17.44 -8.03 13.70
N ASN A 61 -16.48 -7.95 12.79
CA ASN A 61 -15.10 -8.39 12.98
C ASN A 61 -14.15 -7.77 11.94
N ASP A 62 -12.84 -7.91 12.19
CA ASP A 62 -11.80 -7.36 11.33
C ASP A 62 -11.85 -7.88 9.88
N PHE A 63 -12.30 -9.12 9.65
CA PHE A 63 -12.38 -9.64 8.26
C PHE A 63 -13.42 -8.88 7.46
N GLU A 64 -14.56 -8.55 8.08
CA GLU A 64 -15.60 -7.75 7.45
C GLU A 64 -15.12 -6.31 7.25
N ALA A 65 -14.48 -5.71 8.26
CA ALA A 65 -13.93 -4.36 8.16
C ALA A 65 -12.92 -4.25 7.00
N VAL A 66 -11.93 -5.16 6.94
CA VAL A 66 -10.93 -5.19 5.86
C VAL A 66 -11.57 -5.44 4.50
N ARG A 67 -12.59 -6.30 4.41
CA ARG A 67 -13.34 -6.51 3.16
C ARG A 67 -14.02 -5.23 2.69
N ILE A 68 -14.65 -4.48 3.59
CA ILE A 68 -15.34 -3.23 3.27
C ILE A 68 -14.31 -2.19 2.79
N VAL A 69 -13.18 -2.05 3.49
CA VAL A 69 -12.10 -1.11 3.15
C VAL A 69 -11.47 -1.42 1.78
N LEU A 70 -11.17 -2.70 1.50
CA LEU A 70 -10.60 -3.12 0.21
C LEU A 70 -11.60 -3.08 -0.94
N GLY A 71 -12.89 -3.21 -0.63
CA GLY A 71 -13.93 -3.46 -1.62
C GLY A 71 -13.92 -4.89 -2.16
N GLU A 72 -15.00 -5.25 -2.85
CA GLU A 72 -15.26 -6.63 -3.26
C GLU A 72 -14.22 -7.18 -4.25
N GLU A 73 -13.75 -6.36 -5.18
CA GLU A 73 -12.79 -6.79 -6.21
C GLU A 73 -11.45 -7.22 -5.60
N GLN A 74 -10.83 -6.33 -4.82
CA GLN A 74 -9.55 -6.58 -4.17
C GLN A 74 -9.65 -7.68 -3.12
N TRP A 75 -10.78 -7.77 -2.41
CA TRP A 75 -11.04 -8.85 -1.47
C TRP A 75 -11.09 -10.22 -2.14
N GLN A 76 -11.79 -10.35 -3.27
CA GLN A 76 -11.80 -11.62 -4.01
C GLN A 76 -10.43 -11.96 -4.56
N GLU A 77 -9.65 -10.98 -5.02
CA GLU A 77 -8.26 -11.17 -5.41
C GLU A 77 -7.41 -11.71 -4.25
N TYR A 78 -7.50 -11.10 -3.07
CA TYR A 78 -6.80 -11.56 -1.88
C TYR A 78 -7.14 -13.03 -1.57
N ARG A 79 -8.43 -13.39 -1.58
CA ARG A 79 -8.86 -14.77 -1.27
C ARG A 79 -8.45 -15.82 -2.31
N LYS A 80 -8.17 -15.46 -3.56
CA LYS A 80 -7.68 -16.41 -4.58
C LYS A 80 -6.38 -17.10 -4.18
N SER A 81 -5.55 -16.40 -3.39
CA SER A 81 -4.32 -16.95 -2.83
C SER A 81 -4.55 -17.96 -1.69
N LYS A 82 -5.79 -18.13 -1.23
CA LYS A 82 -6.18 -18.93 -0.05
C LYS A 82 -5.33 -18.56 1.17
N PRO A 83 -5.34 -17.28 1.59
CA PRO A 83 -4.50 -16.79 2.66
C PRO A 83 -4.83 -17.51 3.98
N THR A 84 -3.81 -17.69 4.81
CA THR A 84 -3.99 -18.19 6.17
C THR A 84 -4.47 -17.07 7.10
N ILE A 85 -4.90 -17.43 8.32
CA ILE A 85 -5.23 -16.42 9.35
C ILE A 85 -4.03 -15.52 9.65
N ARG A 86 -2.80 -16.06 9.62
CA ARG A 86 -1.58 -15.25 9.83
C ARG A 86 -1.37 -14.24 8.71
N ASP A 87 -1.61 -14.66 7.46
CA ASP A 87 -1.50 -13.74 6.31
C ASP A 87 -2.52 -12.60 6.45
N PHE A 88 -3.74 -12.92 6.91
CA PHE A 88 -4.76 -11.91 7.15
C PHE A 88 -4.35 -10.92 8.24
N GLN A 89 -3.83 -11.40 9.37
CA GLN A 89 -3.36 -10.53 10.44
C GLN A 89 -2.25 -9.58 9.95
N LEU A 90 -1.32 -10.07 9.12
CA LEU A 90 -0.27 -9.25 8.53
C LEU A 90 -0.82 -8.21 7.54
N LEU A 91 -1.83 -8.57 6.74
CA LEU A 91 -2.49 -7.60 5.86
C LEU A 91 -3.21 -6.53 6.69
N ASN A 92 -3.97 -6.93 7.71
CA ASN A 92 -4.70 -6.02 8.58
C ASN A 92 -3.73 -5.06 9.31
N GLU A 93 -2.61 -5.57 9.84
CA GLU A 93 -1.58 -4.74 10.46
C GLU A 93 -1.03 -3.69 9.48
N LYS A 94 -0.72 -4.10 8.24
CA LYS A 94 -0.22 -3.18 7.22
C LYS A 94 -1.23 -2.10 6.85
N ILE A 95 -2.51 -2.45 6.74
CA ILE A 95 -3.58 -1.48 6.47
C ILE A 95 -3.70 -0.49 7.64
N ASN A 96 -3.70 -0.96 8.89
CA ASN A 96 -3.77 -0.08 10.06
C ASN A 96 -2.55 0.85 10.16
N LYS A 97 -1.34 0.33 9.93
CA LYS A 97 -0.12 1.14 9.93
C LYS A 97 -0.13 2.19 8.82
N ALA A 98 -0.58 1.81 7.63
CA ALA A 98 -0.70 2.73 6.49
C ALA A 98 -1.75 3.82 6.76
N ALA A 99 -2.79 3.50 7.53
CA ALA A 99 -3.80 4.40 8.05
C ALA A 99 -3.34 5.28 9.24
N GLY A 100 -2.10 5.16 9.71
CA GLY A 100 -1.59 5.95 10.84
C GLY A 100 -2.09 5.50 12.22
N ASN A 101 -2.57 4.26 12.35
CA ASN A 101 -2.96 3.61 13.61
C ASN A 101 -1.88 2.69 14.17
#